data_AF-A0A2D4GZ40-F1
#
_entry.id   AF-A0A2D4GZ40-F1
#
_cell.length_a   1.000
_cell.length_b   1.000
_cell.length_c   1.000
_cell.angle_alpha   90.00
_cell.angle_beta   90.00
_cell.angle_gamma   90.00
#
_symmetry.space_group_name_H-M   'P 1'
#
loop_
_entity.id
_entity.type
_entity.pdbx_description
1 polymer ?
#
loop_
_entity_poly.entity_id
_entity_poly.type
_entity_poly.pdbx_seq_one_letter_code
_entity_poly.pdbx_strand_id
1 'polypeptide(L)'
;EAPYLLPEGVFVEKPRLSRNLDHLGPEILFRQSKISEVLGGSGYNSDRLSTPYIPQLTDEDRLSKRRSIGETISLQVEVESRNSPEKEERAPAEEITYETLKKAIVDSVAVE
;
A
#
# COMPACT_ATOMS: atom_id res chain seq x y z
N GLU A 1 2.69 1.18 -0.72
CA GLU A 1 2.77 0.70 -2.12
C GLU A 1 2.19 1.78 -3.03
N ALA A 2 2.80 2.08 -4.18
CA ALA A 2 2.48 3.23 -5.04
C ALA A 2 1.84 2.80 -6.37
N PRO A 3 0.58 2.33 -6.37
CA PRO A 3 -0.07 1.74 -7.55
C PRO A 3 -0.23 2.73 -8.72
N TYR A 4 -0.20 4.04 -8.46
CA TYR A 4 -0.25 5.09 -9.48
C TYR A 4 1.01 5.20 -10.34
N LEU A 5 2.11 4.53 -9.97
CA LEU A 5 3.31 4.44 -10.82
C LEU A 5 3.22 3.31 -11.84
N LEU A 6 2.20 2.44 -11.74
CA LEU A 6 2.02 1.32 -12.66
C LEU A 6 1.18 1.76 -13.87
N PRO A 7 1.45 1.21 -15.07
CA PRO A 7 0.61 1.46 -16.24
C PRO A 7 -0.86 1.14 -15.99
N GLU A 8 -1.73 1.88 -16.67
CA GLU A 8 -3.17 1.60 -16.66
C GLU A 8 -3.45 0.18 -17.14
N GLY A 9 -4.29 -0.55 -16.41
CA GLY A 9 -4.71 -1.90 -16.80
C GLY A 9 -3.83 -3.05 -16.30
N VAL A 10 -2.79 -2.79 -15.50
CA VAL A 10 -1.92 -3.86 -14.91
C VAL A 10 -2.71 -4.86 -14.06
N PHE A 11 -3.82 -4.43 -13.43
CA PHE A 11 -4.66 -5.29 -12.59
C PHE A 11 -5.91 -5.86 -13.29
N VAL A 12 -6.03 -5.68 -14.62
CA VAL A 12 -7.18 -6.18 -15.38
C VAL A 12 -6.98 -7.66 -15.72
N GLU A 13 -8.04 -8.46 -15.62
CA GLU A 13 -8.00 -9.92 -15.85
C GLU A 13 -7.44 -10.31 -17.23
N LYS A 14 -7.67 -9.44 -18.24
CA LYS A 14 -7.12 -9.58 -19.59
C LYS A 14 -6.49 -8.27 -20.03
N PRO A 15 -5.22 -8.01 -19.66
CA PRO A 15 -4.54 -6.80 -20.09
C PRO A 15 -4.44 -6.81 -21.62
N ARG A 16 -4.82 -5.69 -22.25
CA ARG A 16 -4.64 -5.50 -23.69
C ARG A 16 -3.42 -4.63 -23.89
N LEU A 17 -2.48 -5.09 -24.72
CA LEU A 17 -1.42 -4.22 -25.21
C LEU A 17 -2.04 -3.07 -25.99
N SER A 18 -1.51 -1.86 -25.81
CA SER A 18 -2.03 -0.69 -26.52
C SER A 18 -1.73 -0.85 -28.02
N ARG A 19 -2.70 -0.50 -28.87
CA ARG A 19 -2.56 -0.60 -30.34
C ARG A 19 -1.39 0.22 -30.89
N ASN A 20 -0.93 1.22 -30.14
CA ASN A 20 0.23 2.03 -30.49
C ASN A 20 1.54 1.21 -30.46
N LEU A 21 1.59 0.10 -29.73
CA LEU A 21 2.75 -0.80 -29.70
C LEU A 21 2.86 -1.62 -30.99
N ASP A 22 1.78 -1.82 -31.74
CA ASP A 22 1.76 -2.60 -32.98
C ASP A 22 2.62 -1.96 -34.09
N HIS A 23 2.85 -0.64 -33.99
CA HIS A 23 3.66 0.13 -34.94
C HIS A 23 5.13 0.23 -34.54
N LEU A 24 5.50 -0.27 -33.36
CA LEU A 24 6.85 -0.14 -32.87
C LEU A 24 7.74 -1.24 -33.45
N GLY A 25 8.82 -0.81 -34.09
CA GLY A 25 9.79 -1.72 -34.68
C GLY A 25 10.61 -2.49 -33.63
N PRO A 26 11.34 -3.54 -34.06
CA PRO A 26 12.18 -4.36 -33.18
C PRO A 26 13.34 -3.58 -32.52
N GLU A 27 13.55 -2.33 -32.93
CA GLU A 27 14.62 -1.47 -32.44
C GLU A 27 14.36 -0.90 -31.05
N ILE A 28 13.11 -0.86 -30.62
CA ILE A 28 12.76 -0.49 -29.24
C ILE A 28 12.71 -1.70 -28.30
N LEU A 29 12.81 -2.92 -28.84
CA LEU A 29 12.74 -4.14 -28.06
C LEU A 29 14.09 -4.45 -27.43
N PHE A 30 14.05 -4.93 -26.19
CA PHE A 30 15.23 -5.46 -25.52
C PHE A 30 15.65 -6.77 -26.21
N ARG A 31 16.72 -6.70 -27.01
CA ARG A 31 17.28 -7.88 -27.67
C ARG A 31 18.14 -8.68 -26.70
N GLN A 32 17.74 -9.92 -26.43
CA GLN A 32 18.47 -10.84 -25.55
C GLN A 32 19.95 -10.95 -25.93
N SER A 33 20.26 -11.04 -27.24
CA SER A 33 21.64 -11.13 -27.74
C SER A 33 22.48 -9.91 -27.33
N LYS A 34 21.91 -8.71 -27.40
CA LYS A 34 22.60 -7.47 -27.02
C LYS A 34 22.85 -7.42 -25.52
N ILE A 35 21.89 -7.86 -24.71
CA ILE A 35 22.05 -7.92 -23.25
C ILE A 35 23.12 -8.95 -22.89
N SER A 36 23.08 -10.15 -23.49
CA SER A 36 24.04 -11.22 -23.25
C SER A 36 25.46 -10.81 -23.61
N GLU A 37 25.65 -10.08 -24.72
CA GLU A 37 26.94 -9.54 -25.15
C GLU A 37 27.57 -8.63 -24.08
N VAL A 38 26.77 -7.71 -23.52
CA VAL A 38 27.23 -6.75 -22.50
C VAL A 38 27.50 -7.45 -21.15
N LEU A 39 26.67 -8.44 -20.78
CA LEU A 39 26.83 -9.18 -19.53
C LEU A 39 28.00 -10.19 -19.58
N GLY A 40 28.34 -10.73 -20.75
CA GLY A 40 29.36 -11.76 -20.90
C GLY A 40 30.76 -11.34 -20.43
N GLY A 41 31.11 -10.04 -20.55
CA GLY A 41 32.39 -9.51 -20.08
C GLY A 41 32.44 -9.14 -18.60
N SER A 42 31.29 -9.13 -17.90
CA SER A 42 31.16 -8.62 -16.53
C SER A 42 30.93 -9.71 -15.49
N GLY A 43 31.01 -10.98 -15.87
CA GLY A 43 30.87 -12.14 -14.97
C GLY A 43 29.43 -12.40 -14.52
N TYR A 44 28.45 -11.66 -15.06
CA TYR A 44 27.04 -11.94 -14.82
C TYR A 44 26.58 -13.15 -15.64
N ASN A 45 25.70 -13.96 -15.05
CA ASN A 45 25.11 -15.10 -15.73
C ASN A 45 23.94 -14.63 -16.63
N SER A 46 24.09 -14.80 -17.94
CA SER A 46 23.08 -14.47 -18.95
C SER A 46 22.16 -15.65 -19.33
N ASP A 47 22.41 -16.87 -18.85
CA ASP A 47 21.65 -18.08 -19.22
C ASP A 47 20.16 -17.94 -18.86
N ARG A 48 19.90 -17.24 -17.75
CA ARG A 48 18.55 -16.98 -17.25
C ARG A 48 17.73 -16.04 -18.14
N LEU A 49 18.35 -15.29 -19.06
CA LEU A 49 17.62 -14.40 -19.97
C LEU A 49 16.71 -15.15 -20.94
N SER A 50 17.02 -16.42 -21.22
CA SER A 50 16.18 -17.30 -22.05
C SER A 50 15.04 -17.95 -21.28
N THR A 51 15.07 -17.87 -19.94
CA THR A 51 14.05 -18.47 -19.08
C THR A 51 13.00 -17.41 -18.72
N PRO A 52 11.71 -17.62 -19.04
CA PRO A 52 10.67 -16.68 -18.64
C PRO A 52 10.63 -16.55 -17.11
N TYR A 53 10.49 -15.32 -16.62
CA TYR A 53 10.36 -15.07 -15.19
C TYR A 53 9.03 -15.63 -14.67
N ILE A 54 9.11 -16.52 -13.69
CA ILE A 54 7.96 -17.04 -12.95
C ILE A 54 8.09 -16.50 -11.52
N PRO A 55 7.20 -15.60 -11.07
CA PRO A 55 7.21 -15.11 -9.71
C PRO A 55 7.11 -16.28 -8.73
N GLN A 56 8.10 -16.41 -7.84
CA GLN A 56 8.03 -17.35 -6.72
C GLN A 56 7.59 -16.57 -5.50
N LEU A 57 6.51 -17.03 -4.86
CA LEU A 57 6.04 -16.42 -3.62
C LEU A 57 7.07 -16.71 -2.52
N THR A 58 7.76 -15.68 -2.05
CA THR A 58 8.70 -15.79 -0.94
C THR A 58 7.97 -15.71 0.40
N ASP A 59 8.60 -16.15 1.48
CA ASP A 59 7.98 -16.07 2.82
C ASP A 59 7.69 -14.61 3.24
N GLU A 60 8.52 -13.65 2.79
CA GLU A 60 8.28 -12.21 2.98
C GLU A 60 6.97 -11.73 2.30
N ASP A 61 6.66 -12.25 1.11
CA ASP A 61 5.40 -11.94 0.41
C ASP A 61 4.17 -12.47 1.16
N ARG A 62 4.34 -13.57 1.90
CA ARG A 62 3.28 -14.19 2.72
C ARG A 62 3.08 -13.44 4.03
N LEU A 63 4.16 -12.94 4.62
CA LEU A 63 4.11 -12.14 5.86
C LEU A 63 3.56 -10.74 5.61
N SER A 64 3.84 -10.13 4.46
CA SER A 64 3.35 -8.80 4.08
C SER A 64 1.82 -8.72 3.99
N LYS A 65 1.15 -9.80 3.54
CA LYS A 65 -0.34 -9.86 3.50
C LYS A 65 -0.97 -10.01 4.88
N ARG A 66 -0.26 -10.53 5.89
CA ARG A 66 -0.74 -10.66 7.28
C ARG A 66 -0.66 -9.35 8.08
N ARG A 67 -0.05 -8.29 7.55
CA ARG A 67 0.25 -7.05 8.28
C ARG A 67 -0.76 -5.91 8.13
N SER A 68 -1.92 -6.08 7.46
CA SER A 68 -2.75 -4.91 7.08
C SER A 68 -4.20 -4.83 7.61
N ILE A 69 -4.61 -5.61 8.61
CA ILE A 69 -5.97 -5.43 9.21
C ILE A 69 -5.95 -4.90 10.65
N GLY A 70 -4.79 -4.81 11.31
CA GLY A 70 -4.75 -4.44 12.73
C GLY A 70 -3.54 -3.65 13.25
N GLU A 71 -2.57 -3.26 12.42
CA GLU A 71 -1.45 -2.43 12.88
C GLU A 71 -1.69 -0.94 12.59
N THR A 72 -2.61 -0.35 13.35
CA THR A 72 -2.64 1.09 13.58
C THR A 72 -1.55 1.44 14.58
N ILE A 73 -0.46 2.07 14.14
CA ILE A 73 0.51 2.67 15.06
C ILE A 73 -0.07 4.00 15.58
N SER A 74 -0.62 4.02 16.79
CA SER A 74 -1.05 5.25 17.46
C SER A 74 0.18 5.94 18.08
N LEU A 75 0.51 7.14 17.59
CA LEU A 75 1.49 8.02 18.21
C LEU A 75 0.81 8.79 19.33
N GLN A 76 0.98 8.37 20.57
CA GLN A 76 0.53 9.11 21.75
C GLN A 76 1.64 10.06 22.18
N VAL A 77 1.42 11.35 21.99
CA VAL A 77 2.32 12.42 22.40
C VAL A 77 1.81 12.98 23.72
N GLU A 78 2.55 12.74 24.81
CA GLU A 78 2.28 13.39 26.09
C GLU A 78 3.03 14.73 26.12
N VAL A 79 2.29 15.83 26.20
CA VAL A 79 2.86 17.18 26.35
C VAL A 79 2.79 17.54 27.82
N GLU A 80 3.91 17.43 28.54
CA GLU A 80 4.00 17.93 29.91
C GLU A 80 3.91 19.46 29.90
N SER A 81 2.73 20.01 30.19
CA SER A 81 2.51 21.45 30.35
C SER A 81 3.04 21.95 31.69
N ARG A 82 4.36 21.97 31.87
CA ARG A 82 5.00 22.34 33.15
C ARG A 82 4.82 23.81 33.59
N ASN A 83 3.89 24.58 33.02
CA ASN A 83 3.73 26.01 33.31
C ASN A 83 2.38 26.64 32.90
N SER A 84 1.26 25.91 32.98
CA SER A 84 -0.08 26.52 32.86
C SER A 84 -0.67 26.86 34.25
N PRO A 85 -0.97 28.14 34.57
CA PRO A 85 -1.54 28.54 35.85
C PRO A 85 -3.05 28.81 35.72
N GLU A 86 -3.85 27.84 35.25
CA GLU A 86 -5.31 27.95 35.31
C GLU A 86 -5.92 26.66 35.88
N LYS A 87 -6.28 26.74 37.16
CA LYS A 87 -7.25 25.86 37.78
C LYS A 87 -8.62 26.23 37.21
N GLU A 88 -9.34 25.29 36.58
CA GLU A 88 -10.75 25.01 36.90
C GLU A 88 -11.26 23.78 36.14
N GLU A 89 -11.93 22.91 36.90
CA GLU A 89 -12.86 21.85 36.46
C GLU A 89 -12.37 20.84 35.41
N ARG A 90 -11.64 19.80 35.87
CA ARG A 90 -11.74 18.49 35.22
C ARG A 90 -13.16 17.98 35.48
N ALA A 91 -14.06 18.17 34.53
CA ALA A 91 -15.29 17.38 34.49
C ALA A 91 -14.89 15.89 34.63
N PRO A 92 -15.54 15.12 35.51
CA PRO A 92 -15.25 13.70 35.64
C PRO A 92 -15.40 13.09 34.25
N ALA A 93 -14.41 12.31 33.81
CA ALA A 93 -14.47 11.63 32.52
C ALA A 93 -15.80 10.89 32.44
N GLU A 94 -16.74 11.43 31.66
CA GLU A 94 -18.11 10.92 31.62
C GLU A 94 -18.07 9.50 31.07
N GLU A 95 -18.41 8.54 31.92
CA GLU A 95 -18.45 7.14 31.57
C GLU A 95 -19.62 6.94 30.60
N ILE A 96 -19.32 6.69 29.32
CA ILE A 96 -20.35 6.52 28.29
C ILE A 96 -21.01 5.15 28.50
N THR A 97 -22.16 5.14 29.18
CA THR A 97 -22.95 3.93 29.38
C THR A 97 -23.81 3.59 28.16
N TYR A 98 -24.14 2.31 28.01
CA TYR A 98 -25.01 1.83 26.93
C TYR A 98 -26.38 2.52 26.90
N GLU A 99 -26.93 2.85 28.08
CA GLU A 99 -28.22 3.55 28.18
C GLU A 99 -28.11 5.01 27.72
N THR A 100 -26.97 5.69 27.96
CA THR A 100 -26.71 7.04 27.44
C THR A 100 -26.69 7.05 25.91
N LEU A 101 -26.08 6.05 25.29
CA LEU A 101 -26.01 5.94 23.82
C LEU A 101 -27.38 5.66 23.20
N LYS A 102 -28.19 4.79 23.80
CA LYS A 102 -29.56 4.55 23.35
C LYS A 102 -30.39 5.82 23.31
N LYS A 103 -30.30 6.62 24.37
CA LYS A 103 -31.09 7.85 24.49
C LYS A 103 -30.68 8.88 23.42
N ALA A 104 -29.39 9.06 23.20
CA ALA A 104 -28.88 9.96 22.17
C ALA A 104 -29.38 9.59 20.75
N ILE A 105 -29.46 8.29 20.44
CA ILE A 105 -29.97 7.81 19.16
C ILE A 105 -31.48 8.08 19.04
N VAL A 106 -32.26 7.81 20.09
CA VAL A 106 -33.71 8.08 20.10
C VAL A 106 -34.01 9.58 19.96
N ASP A 107 -33.27 10.43 20.67
CA ASP A 107 -33.43 11.88 20.60
C ASP A 107 -33.03 12.43 19.21
N SER A 108 -32.08 11.81 18.51
CA SER A 108 -31.71 12.21 17.15
C SER A 108 -32.79 11.93 16.09
N VAL A 109 -33.68 10.95 16.33
CA VAL A 109 -34.80 10.63 15.43
C VAL A 109 -36.02 11.53 15.70
N ALA A 110 -36.09 12.19 16.86
CA ALA A 110 -37.17 13.12 17.18
C ALA A 110 -36.94 14.55 16.64
N VAL A 111 -35.77 14.83 16.07
CA VAL A 111 -35.44 16.10 15.40
C VAL A 111 -35.35 15.87 13.89
N GLU A 112 -36.42 15.33 13.30
CA GLU A 112 -36.70 15.38 11.87
C GLU A 112 -38.20 15.58 11.63
#